data_AF-A0AA38C085-F1
#
_entry.id   AF-A0AA38C085-F1
#
_cell.length_a   1.000
_cell.length_b   1.000
_cell.length_c   1.000
_cell.angle_alpha   90.00
_cell.angle_beta   90.00
_cell.angle_gamma   90.00
#
_symmetry.space_group_name_H-M   'P 1'
#
loop_
_entity.id
_entity.type
_entity.pdbx_description
1 polymer ?
#
loop_
_entity_poly.entity_id
_entity_poly.type
_entity_poly.pdbx_seq_one_letter_code
_entity_poly.pdbx_strand_id
1 'polypeptide(L)'
;MVSNLKKEIDAIQAKEIAQGGLTQGQQTQIARNELRMDQIAEELESLEETLNESIQESIGARTGRVGLKNMKGVVEDEDKGQSDDDEFYDRTKRRMGPDQKAEEKQTVETAESLLEKRENIAKDIENTMAALQAEEPSNQTYNSRGILVSEDPLDAFMTGLSSQIG
;
A
#
# COMPACT_ATOMS: atom_id res chain seq x y z
N MET A 1 11.76 -9.53 -23.10
CA MET A 1 12.87 -10.23 -23.78
C MET A 1 12.68 -11.74 -23.74
N VAL A 2 12.53 -12.36 -22.55
CA VAL A 2 12.21 -13.80 -22.39
C VAL A 2 10.95 -14.22 -23.16
N SER A 3 9.89 -13.40 -23.14
CA SER A 3 8.68 -13.65 -23.94
C SER A 3 8.95 -13.79 -25.45
N ASN A 4 9.94 -13.08 -25.98
CA ASN A 4 10.30 -13.17 -27.40
C ASN A 4 11.08 -14.45 -27.70
N LEU A 5 12.04 -14.82 -26.83
CA LEU A 5 12.80 -16.08 -26.94
C LEU A 5 11.87 -17.30 -26.87
N LYS A 6 10.90 -17.25 -25.95
CA LYS A 6 9.88 -18.30 -25.80
C LYS A 6 8.99 -18.42 -27.04
N LYS A 7 8.47 -17.29 -27.55
CA LYS A 7 7.69 -17.27 -28.80
C LYS A 7 8.48 -17.79 -30.01
N GLU A 8 9.79 -17.52 -30.07
CA GLU A 8 10.66 -18.03 -31.14
C GLU A 8 10.83 -19.55 -31.05
N ILE A 9 11.06 -20.09 -29.84
CA ILE A 9 11.11 -21.55 -29.61
C ILE A 9 9.77 -22.19 -29.99
N ASP A 10 8.66 -21.63 -29.51
CA ASP A 10 7.31 -22.14 -29.79
C ASP A 10 7.02 -22.15 -31.31
N ALA A 11 7.43 -21.10 -32.04
CA ALA A 11 7.28 -21.02 -33.48
C ALA A 11 8.16 -22.03 -34.24
N ILE A 12 9.33 -22.40 -33.69
CA ILE A 12 10.21 -23.42 -34.26
C ILE A 12 9.66 -24.82 -33.98
N GLN A 13 9.16 -25.09 -32.77
CA GLN A 13 8.52 -26.36 -32.41
C GLN A 13 7.23 -26.59 -33.21
N ALA A 14 6.44 -25.55 -33.48
CA ALA A 14 5.29 -25.67 -34.37
C ALA A 14 5.67 -26.12 -35.79
N LYS A 15 6.87 -25.76 -36.27
CA LYS A 15 7.39 -26.21 -37.58
C LYS A 15 7.85 -27.66 -37.57
N GLU A 16 8.30 -28.19 -36.43
CA GLU A 16 8.65 -29.60 -36.28
C GLU A 16 7.45 -30.51 -36.62
N ILE A 17 6.26 -30.16 -36.09
CA ILE A 17 5.01 -30.88 -36.34
C ILE A 17 4.60 -30.79 -37.81
N ALA A 18 4.81 -29.64 -38.46
CA ALA A 18 4.41 -29.41 -39.84
C ALA A 18 5.36 -30.04 -40.88
N GLN A 19 6.65 -30.16 -40.58
CA GLN A 19 7.67 -30.59 -41.53
C GLN A 19 8.20 -32.02 -41.29
N GLY A 20 7.70 -32.70 -40.25
CA GLY A 20 8.07 -34.08 -39.92
C GLY A 20 9.41 -34.21 -39.17
N GLY A 21 9.81 -33.15 -38.45
CA GLY A 21 11.04 -33.12 -37.66
C GLY A 21 11.75 -31.78 -37.71
N LEU A 22 12.62 -31.54 -36.73
CA LEU A 22 13.36 -30.29 -36.59
C LEU A 22 14.76 -30.37 -37.22
N THR A 23 15.13 -29.38 -38.01
CA THR A 23 16.48 -29.31 -38.61
C THR A 23 17.56 -29.05 -37.55
N GLN A 24 18.79 -29.49 -37.80
CA GLN A 24 19.92 -29.29 -36.88
C GLN A 24 20.15 -27.80 -36.51
N GLY A 25 20.00 -26.90 -37.48
CA GLY A 25 20.13 -25.45 -37.24
C GLY A 25 19.06 -24.92 -36.29
N GLN A 26 17.82 -25.40 -36.44
CA GLN A 26 16.72 -25.05 -35.55
C GLN A 26 16.91 -25.64 -34.15
N GLN A 27 17.38 -26.89 -34.03
CA GLN A 27 17.72 -27.48 -32.72
C GLN A 27 18.80 -26.67 -32.00
N THR A 28 19.82 -26.21 -32.74
CA THR A 28 20.90 -25.36 -32.20
C THR A 28 20.36 -24.00 -31.74
N GLN A 29 19.40 -23.44 -32.48
CA GLN A 29 18.76 -22.17 -32.15
C GLN A 29 17.88 -22.28 -30.91
N ILE A 30 17.10 -23.36 -30.77
CA ILE A 30 16.35 -23.66 -29.54
C ILE A 30 17.31 -23.77 -28.36
N ALA A 31 18.33 -24.64 -28.45
CA ALA A 31 19.28 -24.83 -27.35
C ALA A 31 19.99 -23.53 -26.92
N ARG A 32 20.34 -22.67 -27.89
CA ARG A 32 20.93 -21.35 -27.59
C ARG A 32 19.93 -20.42 -26.89
N ASN A 33 18.67 -20.42 -27.32
CA ASN A 33 17.64 -19.58 -26.73
C ASN A 33 17.25 -20.08 -25.33
N GLU A 34 17.20 -21.39 -25.12
CA GLU A 34 17.05 -22.01 -23.79
C GLU A 34 18.17 -21.59 -22.86
N LEU A 35 19.43 -21.75 -23.27
CA LEU A 35 20.59 -21.31 -22.48
C LEU A 35 20.53 -19.82 -22.11
N ARG A 36 20.10 -18.97 -23.05
CA ARG A 36 19.92 -17.53 -22.78
C ARG A 36 18.80 -17.24 -21.79
N MET A 37 17.72 -18.02 -21.83
CA MET A 37 16.64 -17.87 -20.85
C MET A 37 17.11 -18.27 -19.46
N ASP A 38 17.90 -19.35 -19.34
CA ASP A 38 18.48 -19.79 -18.07
C ASP A 38 19.41 -18.73 -17.48
N GLN A 39 20.29 -18.15 -18.30
CA GLN A 39 21.18 -17.04 -17.88
C GLN A 39 20.39 -15.83 -17.38
N ILE A 40 19.34 -15.42 -18.10
CA ILE A 40 18.49 -14.29 -17.67
C ILE A 40 17.75 -14.62 -16.36
N ALA A 41 17.35 -15.87 -16.16
CA ALA A 41 16.70 -16.31 -14.92
C ALA A 41 17.66 -16.25 -13.72
N GLU A 42 18.90 -16.72 -13.89
CA GLU A 42 19.94 -16.65 -12.86
C GLU A 42 20.32 -15.20 -12.52
N GLU A 43 20.45 -14.33 -13.54
CA GLU A 43 20.69 -12.89 -13.33
C GLU A 43 19.54 -12.22 -12.54
N LEU A 44 18.28 -12.62 -12.78
CA LEU A 44 17.14 -12.12 -12.01
C LEU A 44 17.19 -12.58 -10.56
N GLU A 45 17.49 -13.85 -10.30
CA GLU A 45 17.62 -14.39 -8.93
C GLU A 45 18.72 -13.65 -8.15
N SER A 46 19.87 -13.40 -8.78
CA SER A 46 20.97 -12.65 -8.17
C SER A 46 20.59 -11.18 -7.86
N LEU A 47 19.85 -10.53 -8.78
CA LEU A 47 19.36 -9.17 -8.56
C LEU A 47 18.30 -9.12 -7.46
N GLU A 48 17.46 -10.14 -7.33
CA GLU A 48 16.47 -10.27 -6.25
C GLU A 48 17.16 -10.47 -4.89
N GLU A 49 18.21 -11.30 -4.82
CA GLU A 49 19.03 -11.45 -3.62
C GLU A 49 19.67 -10.10 -3.22
N THR A 50 20.31 -9.42 -4.17
CA THR A 50 20.93 -8.10 -3.95
C THR A 50 19.92 -7.06 -3.48
N LEU A 51 18.72 -7.05 -4.06
CA LEU A 51 17.65 -6.14 -3.67
C LEU A 51 17.18 -6.44 -2.24
N ASN A 52 17.01 -7.72 -1.89
CA ASN A 52 16.62 -8.12 -0.55
C ASN A 52 17.66 -7.72 0.50
N GLU A 53 18.96 -7.90 0.20
CA GLU A 53 20.05 -7.41 1.06
C GLU A 53 19.98 -5.89 1.22
N SER A 54 19.79 -5.14 0.13
CA SER A 54 19.66 -3.68 0.17
C SER A 54 18.46 -3.20 1.00
N ILE A 55 17.31 -3.88 0.88
CA ILE A 55 16.12 -3.59 1.69
C ILE A 55 16.42 -3.84 3.17
N GLN A 56 17.01 -4.98 3.53
CA GLN A 56 17.38 -5.30 4.90
C GLN A 56 18.38 -4.30 5.48
N GLU A 57 19.40 -3.93 4.70
CA GLU A 57 20.37 -2.90 5.08
C GLU A 57 19.69 -1.54 5.29
N SER A 58 18.80 -1.14 4.38
CA SER A 58 18.11 0.15 4.45
C SER A 58 17.17 0.25 5.66
N ILE A 59 16.51 -0.85 6.04
CA ILE A 59 15.68 -0.93 7.25
C ILE A 59 16.55 -0.93 8.51
N GLY A 60 17.64 -1.73 8.53
CA GLY A 60 18.58 -1.81 9.64
C GLY A 60 19.32 -0.48 9.92
N ALA A 61 19.63 0.29 8.89
CA ALA A 61 20.27 1.60 9.03
C ALA A 61 19.37 2.65 9.69
N ARG A 62 18.04 2.51 9.59
CA ARG A 62 17.08 3.44 10.21
C ARG A 62 16.79 3.12 11.68
N THR A 63 16.91 1.87 12.10
CA THR A 63 16.68 1.43 13.49
C THR A 63 17.93 1.49 14.39
N GLY A 64 19.14 1.47 13.82
CA GLY A 64 20.40 1.44 14.60
C GLY A 64 20.89 2.75 15.22
N ARG A 65 20.28 3.91 14.93
CA ARG A 65 20.80 5.24 15.37
C ARG A 65 20.15 5.84 16.62
N VAL A 66 19.24 5.13 17.30
CA VAL A 66 18.48 5.71 18.43
C VAL A 66 19.11 5.42 19.82
N GLY A 67 20.16 4.61 19.92
CA GLY A 67 20.56 4.00 21.21
C GLY A 67 21.83 4.48 21.92
N LEU A 68 22.55 5.52 21.46
CA LEU A 68 23.87 5.86 22.05
C LEU A 68 23.99 7.30 22.57
N LYS A 69 23.07 7.71 23.43
CA LYS A 69 23.21 8.97 24.18
C LYS A 69 22.69 8.78 25.59
N ASN A 70 23.52 8.15 26.43
CA ASN A 70 23.45 8.19 27.89
C ASN A 70 24.79 7.68 28.48
N MET A 71 25.92 8.32 28.10
CA MET A 71 27.10 8.31 28.96
C MET A 71 27.17 9.65 29.70
N LYS A 72 26.66 9.56 30.93
CA LYS A 72 26.75 10.45 32.08
C LYS A 72 28.04 11.27 32.11
N GLY A 73 27.93 12.56 31.77
CA GLY A 73 28.93 13.60 31.96
C GLY A 73 28.49 14.55 33.07
N VAL A 74 29.33 14.66 34.09
CA VAL A 74 29.33 15.62 35.20
C VAL A 74 29.19 17.07 34.70
N VAL A 75 28.38 17.90 35.36
CA VAL A 75 28.68 19.27 35.84
C VAL A 75 27.43 19.82 36.54
N GLU A 76 27.62 20.22 37.79
CA GLU A 76 26.75 21.04 38.63
C GLU A 76 26.59 22.44 38.01
N ASP A 77 25.38 23.02 38.00
CA ASP A 77 25.14 24.39 38.51
C ASP A 77 23.75 24.93 38.13
N GLU A 78 23.03 25.30 39.19
CA GLU A 78 22.22 26.50 39.40
C GLU A 78 21.34 27.07 38.26
N ASP A 79 20.03 27.02 38.54
CA ASP A 79 19.02 28.07 38.33
C ASP A 79 18.95 28.72 36.94
N LYS A 80 17.98 28.29 36.09
CA LYS A 80 17.07 29.18 35.31
C LYS A 80 15.75 28.47 35.00
N GLY A 81 14.65 29.15 35.31
CA GLY A 81 13.27 28.67 35.18
C GLY A 81 12.95 28.02 33.83
N GLN A 82 12.48 26.77 33.91
CA GLN A 82 11.94 26.03 32.77
C GLN A 82 10.45 26.33 32.66
N SER A 83 10.11 27.12 31.65
CA SER A 83 8.75 27.38 31.19
C SER A 83 8.12 26.07 30.71
N ASP A 84 7.05 25.62 31.36
CA ASP A 84 6.21 24.42 31.07
C ASP A 84 5.41 24.55 29.75
N ASP A 85 5.95 25.29 28.77
CA ASP A 85 5.26 25.67 27.52
C ASP A 85 5.87 24.97 26.28
N ASP A 86 6.91 24.16 26.49
CA ASP A 86 7.56 23.36 25.44
C ASP A 86 6.83 22.03 25.18
N GLU A 87 5.90 21.62 26.06
CA GLU A 87 5.05 20.43 25.87
C GLU A 87 4.05 20.56 24.71
N PHE A 88 3.69 21.77 24.29
CA PHE A 88 2.62 21.99 23.31
C PHE A 88 2.97 21.46 21.90
N TYR A 89 4.25 21.51 21.52
CA TYR A 89 4.72 21.06 20.20
C TYR A 89 5.35 19.66 20.22
N ASP A 90 5.39 18.98 21.37
CA ASP A 90 5.95 17.64 21.48
C ASP A 90 4.97 16.56 20.96
N ARG A 91 4.93 16.44 19.63
CA ARG A 91 4.18 15.40 18.93
C ARG A 91 4.71 13.99 19.22
N THR A 92 5.90 13.83 19.81
CA THR A 92 6.49 12.52 20.12
C THR A 92 5.94 11.90 21.41
N LYS A 93 5.35 12.72 22.29
CA LYS A 93 4.69 12.29 23.53
C LYS A 93 3.19 12.00 23.37
N ARG A 94 2.62 12.04 22.16
CA ARG A 94 1.27 11.52 21.92
C ARG A 94 1.27 10.03 22.25
N ARG A 95 0.67 9.72 23.39
CA ARG A 95 0.63 8.42 24.06
C ARG A 95 0.31 7.30 23.07
N MET A 96 1.33 6.50 22.74
CA MET A 96 1.12 5.09 22.49
C MET A 96 0.69 4.50 23.83
N GLY A 97 -0.62 4.27 24.00
CA GLY A 97 -1.14 3.56 25.15
C GLY A 97 -0.57 2.13 25.21
N PRO A 98 -0.55 1.49 26.39
CA PRO A 98 -0.03 0.13 26.58
C PRO A 98 -0.76 -0.94 25.74
N ASP A 99 -1.87 -0.60 25.09
CA ASP A 99 -2.69 -1.53 24.30
C ASP A 99 -2.41 -1.51 22.77
N GLN A 100 -1.38 -0.80 22.30
CA GLN A 100 -1.06 -0.71 20.86
C GLN A 100 0.29 -1.33 20.48
N LYS A 101 0.77 -2.31 21.25
CA LYS A 101 1.72 -3.31 20.74
C LYS A 101 0.97 -4.61 20.46
N ALA A 102 0.09 -4.58 19.48
CA ALA A 102 -0.15 -5.79 18.72
C ALA A 102 1.17 -6.08 18.01
N GLU A 103 1.93 -7.05 18.50
CA GLU A 103 2.95 -7.72 17.71
C GLU A 103 2.26 -8.19 16.42
N GLU A 104 2.40 -7.40 15.36
CA GLU A 104 2.12 -7.84 14.00
C GLU A 104 3.15 -8.92 13.71
N LYS A 105 2.82 -10.16 14.13
CA LYS A 105 3.56 -11.35 13.75
C LYS A 105 3.61 -11.32 12.23
N GLN A 106 4.80 -11.13 11.66
CA GLN A 106 5.04 -11.30 10.23
C GLN A 106 4.73 -12.76 9.88
N THR A 107 3.46 -13.05 9.65
CA THR A 107 3.02 -14.29 9.01
C THR A 107 3.24 -14.08 7.53
N VAL A 108 4.11 -14.88 6.92
CA VAL A 108 4.29 -14.90 5.47
C VAL A 108 2.93 -15.18 4.84
N GLU A 109 2.35 -14.17 4.19
CA GLU A 109 1.04 -14.29 3.56
C GLU A 109 1.19 -15.04 2.24
N THR A 110 0.37 -16.08 2.05
CA THR A 110 0.32 -16.79 0.78
C THR A 110 -0.48 -15.97 -0.24
N ALA A 111 -0.25 -16.20 -1.53
CA ALA A 111 -1.00 -15.53 -2.60
C ALA A 111 -2.53 -15.72 -2.46
N GLU A 112 -2.95 -16.88 -1.94
CA GLU A 112 -4.35 -17.19 -1.66
C GLU A 112 -4.92 -16.30 -0.55
N SER A 113 -4.19 -16.12 0.56
CA SER A 113 -4.60 -15.22 1.66
C SER A 113 -4.74 -13.77 1.19
N LEU A 114 -3.83 -13.30 0.33
CA LEU A 114 -3.92 -11.96 -0.24
C LEU A 114 -5.13 -11.79 -1.16
N LEU A 115 -5.48 -12.82 -1.93
CA LEU A 115 -6.61 -12.79 -2.86
C LEU A 115 -7.94 -12.78 -2.10
N GLU A 116 -8.07 -13.60 -1.06
CA GLU A 116 -9.23 -13.62 -0.15
C GLU A 116 -9.42 -12.26 0.54
N LYS A 117 -8.33 -11.65 1.07
CA LYS A 117 -8.39 -10.31 1.67
C LYS A 117 -8.87 -9.26 0.69
N ARG A 118 -8.38 -9.30 -0.56
CA ARG A 118 -8.81 -8.39 -1.61
C ARG A 118 -10.31 -8.52 -1.89
N GLU A 119 -10.82 -9.74 -1.99
CA GLU A 119 -12.25 -10.00 -2.23
C GLU A 119 -13.12 -9.49 -1.07
N ASN A 120 -12.69 -9.73 0.17
CA ASN A 120 -13.38 -9.23 1.36
C ASN A 120 -13.43 -7.69 1.38
N ILE A 121 -12.30 -7.03 1.11
CA ILE A 121 -12.25 -5.56 1.03
C ILE A 121 -13.15 -5.03 -0.10
N ALA A 122 -13.16 -5.68 -1.27
CA ALA A 122 -14.02 -5.28 -2.37
C ALA A 122 -15.50 -5.36 -2.00
N LYS A 123 -15.90 -6.41 -1.28
CA LYS A 123 -17.26 -6.59 -0.78
C LYS A 123 -17.64 -5.53 0.26
N ASP A 124 -16.73 -5.20 1.17
CA ASP A 124 -16.97 -4.14 2.17
C ASP A 124 -17.12 -2.76 1.51
N ILE A 125 -16.33 -2.48 0.48
CA ILE A 125 -16.46 -1.26 -0.33
C ILE A 125 -17.84 -1.21 -1.01
N GLU A 126 -18.30 -2.32 -1.61
CA GLU A 126 -19.63 -2.39 -2.22
C GLU A 126 -20.74 -2.17 -1.18
N ASN A 127 -20.67 -2.84 -0.03
CA ASN A 127 -21.63 -2.70 1.05
C ASN A 127 -21.70 -1.26 1.59
N THR A 128 -20.55 -0.62 1.79
CA THR A 128 -20.47 0.77 2.27
C THR A 128 -20.99 1.75 1.23
N MET A 129 -20.68 1.56 -0.07
CA MET A 129 -21.26 2.37 -1.15
C MET A 129 -22.78 2.22 -1.23
N ALA A 130 -23.30 0.99 -1.08
CA ALA A 130 -24.73 0.74 -1.08
C ALA A 130 -25.44 1.41 0.12
N ALA A 131 -24.82 1.38 1.30
CA ALA A 131 -25.32 2.08 2.48
C ALA A 131 -25.35 3.60 2.27
N LEU A 132 -24.28 4.19 1.71
CA LEU A 132 -24.25 5.62 1.37
C LEU A 132 -25.34 6.01 0.39
N GLN A 133 -25.58 5.21 -0.66
CA GLN A 133 -26.64 5.47 -1.63
C GLN A 133 -28.05 5.30 -1.04
N ALA A 134 -28.21 4.40 -0.06
CA ALA A 134 -29.48 4.23 0.63
C ALA A 134 -29.77 5.36 1.64
N GLU A 135 -28.71 5.96 2.21
CA GLU A 135 -28.79 7.09 3.12
C GLU A 135 -28.89 8.44 2.43
N GLU A 136 -28.59 8.56 1.13
CA GLU A 136 -28.86 9.77 0.32
C GLU A 136 -30.37 10.09 0.40
N PRO A 137 -30.80 11.14 1.15
CA PRO A 137 -32.20 11.47 1.25
C PRO A 137 -32.62 12.14 -0.05
N SER A 138 -33.39 11.42 -0.85
CA SER A 138 -34.08 11.93 -2.04
C SER A 138 -35.21 12.90 -1.67
N ASN A 139 -34.94 14.02 -1.00
CA ASN A 139 -36.00 14.96 -0.59
C ASN A 139 -35.57 16.42 -0.68
N GLN A 140 -35.45 16.93 -1.91
CA GLN A 140 -35.66 18.36 -2.15
C GLN A 140 -37.10 18.56 -2.63
N THR A 141 -37.99 18.85 -1.69
CA THR A 141 -39.35 19.30 -2.02
C THR A 141 -39.41 20.81 -1.84
N TYR A 142 -39.64 21.52 -2.95
CA TYR A 142 -39.82 22.97 -2.96
C TYR A 142 -41.31 23.32 -2.85
N ASN A 143 -41.65 24.27 -1.98
CA ASN A 143 -42.99 24.84 -1.98
C ASN A 143 -43.17 25.76 -3.20
N SER A 144 -44.42 26.10 -3.54
CA SER A 144 -44.78 26.95 -4.70
C SER A 144 -44.19 28.37 -4.73
N ARG A 145 -43.43 28.78 -3.69
CA ARG A 145 -42.66 30.03 -3.60
C ARG A 145 -41.15 29.85 -3.66
N GLY A 146 -40.65 28.64 -3.93
CA GLY A 146 -39.21 28.35 -4.01
C GLY A 146 -38.48 28.27 -2.67
N ILE A 147 -39.22 28.16 -1.55
CA ILE A 147 -38.64 28.02 -0.21
C ILE A 147 -38.47 26.53 0.10
N LEU A 148 -37.26 26.15 0.53
CA LEU A 148 -36.93 24.81 1.03
C LEU A 148 -37.72 24.54 2.31
N VAL A 149 -38.55 23.50 2.32
CA VAL A 149 -39.12 22.98 3.55
C VAL A 149 -38.40 21.69 3.88
N SER A 150 -37.49 21.78 4.86
CA SER A 150 -36.83 20.62 5.43
C SER A 150 -37.70 20.02 6.53
N GLU A 151 -37.89 18.70 6.51
CA GLU A 151 -38.51 17.97 7.62
C GLU A 151 -37.51 17.73 8.78
N ASP A 152 -36.21 17.94 8.55
CA ASP A 152 -35.15 17.85 9.57
C ASP A 152 -35.05 19.14 10.40
N PRO A 153 -35.14 19.06 11.74
CA PRO A 153 -34.93 20.18 12.66
C PRO A 153 -33.60 20.92 12.48
N LEU A 154 -32.52 20.24 12.09
CA LEU A 154 -31.20 20.84 11.93
C LEU A 154 -31.12 21.69 10.64
N ASP A 155 -31.66 21.19 9.54
CA ASP A 155 -31.72 21.93 8.27
C ASP A 155 -32.64 23.16 8.35
N ALA A 156 -33.72 23.05 9.13
CA ALA A 156 -34.62 24.18 9.39
C ALA A 156 -33.88 25.30 10.14
N PHE A 157 -33.04 24.91 11.11
CA PHE A 157 -32.19 25.85 11.85
C PHE A 157 -31.12 26.49 10.96
N MET A 158 -30.45 25.72 10.11
CA MET A 158 -29.41 26.22 9.20
C MET A 158 -29.99 27.17 8.14
N THR A 159 -31.17 26.85 7.61
CA THR A 159 -31.88 27.73 6.67
C THR A 159 -32.35 29.00 7.37
N GLY A 160 -32.86 28.90 8.61
CA GLY A 160 -33.26 30.04 9.43
C GLY A 160 -32.10 31.00 9.72
N LEU A 161 -30.92 30.48 10.03
CA LEU A 161 -29.71 31.30 10.22
C LEU A 161 -29.30 32.04 8.93
N SER A 162 -29.36 31.38 7.78
CA SER A 162 -29.03 32.02 6.50
C SER A 162 -30.00 33.17 6.16
N SER A 163 -31.27 33.05 6.53
CA SER A 163 -32.29 34.08 6.27
C SER A 163 -32.15 35.32 7.16
N GLN A 164 -31.42 35.23 8.27
CA GLN A 164 -31.20 36.33 9.20
C GLN A 164 -29.92 37.13 8.88
N ILE A 165 -29.06 36.60 7.99
CA ILE A 165 -27.80 37.20 7.57
C ILE A 165 -27.87 37.88 6.18
N GLY A 166 -29.06 37.91 5.57
CA GLY A 166 -29.36 38.63 4.33
C GLY A 166 -29.98 40.01 4.55
#